data_AF-A0A7X0VGN5-F1
#
_entry.id   AF-A0A7X0VGN5-F1
#
_cell.length_a   1.000
_cell.length_b   1.000
_cell.length_c   1.000
_cell.angle_alpha   90.00
_cell.angle_beta   90.00
_cell.angle_gamma   90.00
#
_symmetry.space_group_name_H-M   'P 1'
#
loop_
_entity.id
_entity.type
_entity.pdbx_description
1 polymer ?
#
loop_
_entity_poly.entity_id
_entity_poly.type
_entity_poly.pdbx_seq_one_letter_code
_entity_poly.pdbx_strand_id
1 'polypeptide(L)'
;MSAIVYLPLDERPCNAAYPVRIAAASDVRLTAPPRAMLGDKKRPADTAALAEWLLAQSAEASRLIVSLDMLVYGGIVPSRLHHLSEAQCQARLNVIKSCKERNPALRIFAFNLIMRAPAYSSSDEEPDYYADYGAELARLGALQDQLARDGLDEDAQAELERLTAYVPEAVRLDFTDRRRINTTVNRMAIDLVKENVIDFLLIPLDDNAKYGYSSSEQRNLLLRVEKLGLLDRIHLYPGADEIGNTLFARAFCELKGYQPEIYIRHASTSGPFSIPKYEDRSLGESLKAQIHAAGGFIGDHASEADFVLMVNSPPVGQHDMAETTTALADRHASYFSEVNLREFAEAIARYTAKGRMVALADVATCNGSDEPLMKLLSRWGLLPKIAAYAGWNTSGNTLGTVIAHAIVESYYRGAAQRAGGLQSREAGGAAGELGGKKQGTPSAFGEQQGGAGGQVDVQAGESTGAAWEAERARNSESFYVSRLLEDWGYQAIVRTDIAWNHLEALGGNYFDVSAIHGEISALVLAKLTAFAETYLQDLDPSRFLLDNVEMPWRRMFEVGFELRLA
;
A
#
# COMPACT_ATOMS: atom_id res chain seq x y z
N MET A 1 11.36 22.79 -2.70
CA MET A 1 10.82 21.41 -2.80
C MET A 1 10.18 21.07 -1.46
N SER A 2 8.94 20.58 -1.46
CA SER A 2 8.28 20.19 -0.20
C SER A 2 8.80 18.84 0.26
N ALA A 3 9.47 18.80 1.41
CA ALA A 3 9.99 17.58 2.00
C ALA A 3 8.92 16.91 2.87
N ILE A 4 8.75 15.60 2.69
CA ILE A 4 7.97 14.71 3.55
C ILE A 4 8.94 13.80 4.30
N VAL A 5 8.75 13.70 5.61
CA VAL A 5 9.42 12.68 6.44
C VAL A 5 8.47 11.52 6.61
N TYR A 6 8.97 10.29 6.45
CA TYR A 6 8.20 9.07 6.55
C TYR A 6 8.82 8.10 7.54
N LEU A 7 8.03 7.65 8.53
CA LEU A 7 8.37 6.50 9.37
C LEU A 7 7.48 5.30 8.98
N PRO A 8 8.07 4.24 8.40
CA PRO A 8 7.31 3.07 7.96
C PRO A 8 6.79 2.24 9.12
N LEU A 9 5.85 1.35 8.80
CA LEU A 9 5.24 0.41 9.74
C LEU A 9 6.20 -0.67 10.23
N ASP A 10 7.04 -1.16 9.31
CA ASP A 10 8.12 -2.11 9.55
C ASP A 10 9.16 -2.04 8.41
N GLU A 11 10.13 -2.93 8.43
CA GLU A 11 11.25 -3.01 7.49
C GLU A 11 10.94 -3.77 6.19
N ARG A 12 9.74 -4.34 6.02
CA ARG A 12 9.40 -5.09 4.80
C ARG A 12 9.28 -4.14 3.59
N PRO A 13 9.55 -4.63 2.36
CA PRO A 13 9.48 -3.79 1.16
C PRO A 13 8.14 -3.06 0.95
N CYS A 14 7.02 -3.71 1.26
CA CYS A 14 5.69 -3.12 1.14
C CYS A 14 5.52 -1.85 1.99
N ASN A 15 6.16 -1.79 3.16
CA ASN A 15 6.11 -0.66 4.07
C ASN A 15 7.27 0.31 3.86
N ALA A 16 8.51 -0.19 3.80
CA ALA A 16 9.68 0.67 3.76
C ALA A 16 10.02 1.19 2.34
N ALA A 17 9.74 0.42 1.29
CA ALA A 17 10.19 0.72 -0.07
C ALA A 17 9.08 1.26 -0.98
N TYR A 18 7.85 0.73 -0.93
CA TYR A 18 6.81 1.14 -1.89
C TYR A 18 6.47 2.64 -1.80
N PRO A 19 6.27 3.23 -0.61
CA PRO A 19 5.97 4.66 -0.52
C PRO A 19 7.09 5.53 -1.06
N VAL A 20 8.35 5.12 -0.85
CA VAL A 20 9.55 5.81 -1.37
C VAL A 20 9.59 5.73 -2.90
N ARG A 21 9.30 4.56 -3.47
CA ARG A 21 9.32 4.36 -4.93
C ARG A 21 8.17 5.09 -5.64
N ILE A 22 6.98 5.10 -5.04
CA ILE A 22 5.85 5.91 -5.54
C ILE A 22 6.20 7.41 -5.44
N ALA A 23 6.84 7.85 -4.36
CA ALA A 23 7.29 9.24 -4.22
C ALA A 23 8.34 9.62 -5.26
N ALA A 24 9.26 8.72 -5.61
CA ALA A 24 10.26 8.93 -6.65
C ALA A 24 9.65 9.07 -8.06
N ALA A 25 8.40 8.63 -8.26
CA ALA A 25 7.61 8.90 -9.46
C ALA A 25 6.95 10.30 -9.46
N SER A 26 7.41 11.21 -8.61
CA SER A 26 6.90 12.58 -8.45
C SER A 26 8.03 13.59 -8.19
N ASP A 27 7.69 14.88 -8.07
CA ASP A 27 8.59 15.96 -7.62
C ASP A 27 8.56 16.17 -6.10
N VAL A 28 7.94 15.26 -5.35
CA VAL A 28 7.87 15.30 -3.89
C VAL A 28 8.98 14.46 -3.30
N ARG A 29 9.84 15.09 -2.49
CA ARG A 29 10.93 14.40 -1.79
C ARG A 29 10.40 13.72 -0.53
N LEU A 30 10.50 12.40 -0.45
CA LEU A 30 10.17 11.60 0.72
C LEU A 30 11.46 11.04 1.36
N THR A 31 11.66 11.29 2.65
CA THR A 31 12.83 10.83 3.41
C THR A 31 12.38 9.83 4.47
N ALA A 32 12.95 8.64 4.43
CA ALA A 32 12.71 7.54 5.38
C ALA A 32 13.98 7.22 6.17
N PRO A 33 13.89 6.62 7.37
CA PRO A 33 15.08 6.20 8.11
C PRO A 33 15.80 5.07 7.36
N PRO A 34 17.12 4.96 7.51
CA PRO A 34 17.86 3.84 6.94
C PRO A 34 17.36 2.51 7.53
N ARG A 35 17.37 1.43 6.73
CA ARG A 35 16.87 0.10 7.14
C ARG A 35 17.48 -0.39 8.46
N ALA A 36 18.74 -0.07 8.74
CA ALA A 36 19.42 -0.46 9.98
C ALA A 36 18.81 0.13 11.26
N MET A 37 17.99 1.20 11.16
CA MET A 37 17.25 1.77 12.28
C MET A 37 15.88 1.12 12.49
N LEU A 38 15.39 0.32 11.53
CA LEU A 38 14.10 -0.35 11.62
C LEU A 38 14.23 -1.66 12.43
N GLY A 39 13.08 -2.24 12.74
CA GLY A 39 12.99 -3.54 13.39
C GLY A 39 13.48 -4.68 12.49
N ASP A 40 13.44 -5.90 13.03
CA ASP A 40 13.72 -7.13 12.29
C ASP A 40 12.79 -8.22 12.80
N LYS A 41 11.63 -8.35 12.14
CA LYS A 41 10.53 -9.24 12.51
C LYS A 41 10.15 -9.06 13.97
N LYS A 42 10.44 -10.05 14.83
CA LYS A 42 10.16 -10.01 16.28
C LYS A 42 11.08 -9.07 17.07
N ARG A 43 12.22 -8.67 16.51
CA ARG A 43 13.16 -7.76 17.17
C ARG A 43 12.68 -6.31 16.97
N PRO A 44 12.36 -5.57 18.04
CA PRO A 44 11.94 -4.18 17.92
C PRO A 44 13.08 -3.27 17.45
N ALA A 45 12.73 -2.21 16.74
CA ALA A 45 13.61 -1.07 16.50
C ALA A 45 13.99 -0.36 17.81
N ASP A 46 15.10 0.39 17.77
CA ASP A 46 15.43 1.33 18.85
C ASP A 46 14.52 2.57 18.77
N THR A 47 13.45 2.55 19.57
CA THR A 47 12.46 3.64 19.61
C THR A 47 13.06 4.98 20.05
N ALA A 48 14.16 5.00 20.81
CA ALA A 48 14.79 6.24 21.24
C ALA A 48 15.59 6.85 20.07
N ALA A 49 16.37 6.03 19.37
CA ALA A 49 17.07 6.47 18.17
C ALA A 49 16.11 6.94 17.06
N LEU A 50 14.98 6.25 16.88
CA LEU A 50 13.93 6.67 15.95
C LEU A 50 13.30 8.02 16.36
N ALA A 51 13.07 8.24 17.65
CA ALA A 51 12.54 9.51 18.15
C ALA A 51 13.51 10.67 17.88
N GLU A 52 14.81 10.49 18.13
CA GLU A 52 15.83 11.50 17.82
C GLU A 52 15.89 11.80 16.32
N TRP A 53 15.85 10.76 15.49
CA TRP A 53 15.84 10.90 14.04
C TRP A 53 14.61 11.66 13.55
N LEU A 54 13.41 11.33 14.06
CA LEU A 54 12.17 12.04 13.71
C LEU A 54 12.21 13.51 14.09
N LEU A 55 12.68 13.82 15.30
CA LEU A 55 12.78 15.20 15.78
C LEU A 55 13.75 16.03 14.92
N ALA A 56 14.86 15.42 14.46
CA ALA A 56 15.82 16.07 13.59
C ALA A 56 15.25 16.29 12.18
N GLN A 57 14.70 15.24 11.56
CA GLN A 57 14.21 15.33 10.17
C GLN A 57 12.94 16.17 10.02
N SER A 58 12.07 16.19 11.04
CA SER A 58 10.79 16.93 10.99
C SER A 58 10.92 18.44 11.25
N ALA A 59 12.08 18.90 11.72
CA ALA A 59 12.32 20.31 12.05
C ALA A 59 12.09 21.26 10.86
N GLU A 60 12.46 20.84 9.65
CA GLU A 60 12.30 21.62 8.41
C GLU A 60 11.33 20.97 7.41
N ALA A 61 10.70 19.85 7.79
CA ALA A 61 9.77 19.15 6.93
C ALA A 61 8.44 19.89 6.82
N SER A 62 7.80 19.77 5.65
CA SER A 62 6.44 20.29 5.46
C SER A 62 5.38 19.33 6.02
N ARG A 63 5.67 18.03 5.95
CA ARG A 63 4.77 16.96 6.38
C ARG A 63 5.53 15.82 7.03
N LEU A 64 4.87 15.17 7.99
CA LEU A 64 5.29 13.92 8.59
C LEU A 64 4.23 12.86 8.34
N ILE A 65 4.62 11.73 7.77
CA ILE A 65 3.82 10.50 7.71
C ILE A 65 4.43 9.52 8.72
N VAL A 66 3.67 9.06 9.71
CA VAL A 66 4.24 8.29 10.83
C VAL A 66 3.40 7.09 11.24
N SER A 67 4.02 5.92 11.24
CA SER A 67 3.51 4.74 11.95
C SER A 67 3.70 4.91 13.46
N LEU A 68 2.61 4.95 14.20
CA LEU A 68 2.66 4.93 15.66
C LEU A 68 3.07 3.55 16.18
N ASP A 69 2.80 2.47 15.43
CA ASP A 69 3.29 1.13 15.78
C ASP A 69 4.82 1.07 15.80
N MET A 70 5.48 1.61 14.78
CA MET A 70 6.94 1.70 14.72
C MET A 70 7.49 2.62 15.81
N LEU A 71 6.89 3.79 16.02
CA LEU A 71 7.34 4.76 17.03
C LEU A 71 7.21 4.22 18.46
N VAL A 72 6.09 3.56 18.77
CA VAL A 72 5.77 3.13 20.14
C VAL A 72 6.33 1.76 20.44
N TYR A 73 6.24 0.80 19.52
CA TYR A 73 6.62 -0.60 19.79
C TYR A 73 7.90 -1.03 19.08
N GLY A 74 8.35 -0.29 18.08
CA GLY A 74 9.49 -0.65 17.24
C GLY A 74 9.13 -1.56 16.05
N GLY A 75 7.84 -1.62 15.68
CA GLY A 75 7.33 -2.31 14.48
C GLY A 75 5.97 -2.98 14.68
N ILE A 76 5.35 -3.47 13.61
CA ILE A 76 4.06 -4.18 13.65
C ILE A 76 4.12 -5.49 14.46
N VAL A 77 5.12 -6.34 14.22
CA VAL A 77 5.25 -7.60 14.99
C VAL A 77 5.59 -7.30 16.46
N PRO A 78 6.53 -6.39 16.79
CA PRO A 78 6.76 -5.95 18.17
C PRO A 78 5.53 -5.39 18.88
N SER A 79 4.58 -4.77 18.17
CA SER A 79 3.32 -4.30 18.77
C SER A 79 2.44 -5.42 19.31
N ARG A 80 2.68 -6.66 18.86
CA ARG A 80 2.02 -7.89 19.36
C ARG A 80 2.80 -8.56 20.49
N LEU A 81 4.09 -8.23 20.65
CA LEU A 81 5.03 -8.96 21.53
C LEU A 81 5.42 -8.22 22.82
N HIS A 82 4.98 -6.99 23.00
CA HIS A 82 5.38 -6.16 24.13
C HIS A 82 4.72 -6.49 25.48
N HIS A 83 5.30 -5.95 26.55
CA HIS A 83 4.71 -5.84 27.90
C HIS A 83 4.76 -4.39 28.43
N LEU A 84 4.62 -3.41 27.54
CA LEU A 84 4.67 -1.99 27.89
C LEU A 84 3.47 -1.56 28.73
N SER A 85 3.71 -0.62 29.65
CA SER A 85 2.67 0.11 30.36
C SER A 85 2.12 1.28 29.53
N GLU A 86 0.91 1.74 29.85
CA GLU A 86 0.30 2.92 29.22
C GLU A 86 1.18 4.17 29.36
N ALA A 87 1.87 4.33 30.49
CA ALA A 87 2.77 5.45 30.72
C ALA A 87 3.99 5.43 29.79
N GLN A 88 4.55 4.25 29.51
CA GLN A 88 5.64 4.10 28.54
C GLN A 88 5.17 4.40 27.12
N CYS A 89 3.98 3.91 26.74
CA CYS A 89 3.40 4.21 25.43
C CYS A 89 3.14 5.71 25.26
N GLN A 90 2.57 6.37 26.28
CA GLN A 90 2.34 7.81 26.26
C GLN A 90 3.65 8.60 26.15
N ALA A 91 4.69 8.19 26.88
CA ALA A 91 6.01 8.84 26.80
C ALA A 91 6.60 8.78 25.39
N ARG A 92 6.46 7.64 24.69
CA ARG A 92 6.92 7.48 23.30
C ARG A 92 6.07 8.29 22.33
N LEU A 93 4.74 8.33 22.51
CA LEU A 93 3.84 9.15 21.69
C LEU A 93 4.08 10.66 21.82
N ASN A 94 4.58 11.13 22.97
CA ASN A 94 4.87 12.55 23.18
C ASN A 94 5.92 13.11 22.20
N VAL A 95 6.71 12.26 21.56
CA VAL A 95 7.60 12.65 20.46
C VAL A 95 6.84 13.38 19.35
N ILE A 96 5.61 12.95 19.03
CA ILE A 96 4.76 13.61 18.02
C ILE A 96 4.40 15.04 18.45
N LYS A 97 4.10 15.25 19.73
CA LYS A 97 3.87 16.60 20.29
C LYS A 97 5.13 17.45 20.14
N SER A 98 6.28 16.91 20.50
CA SER A 98 7.56 17.61 20.37
C SER A 98 7.94 17.96 18.93
N CYS A 99 7.61 17.12 17.95
CA CYS A 99 7.76 17.47 16.53
C CYS A 99 6.91 18.68 16.15
N LYS A 100 5.63 18.71 16.56
CA LYS A 100 4.71 19.83 16.31
C LYS A 100 5.12 21.11 17.05
N GLU A 101 5.64 21.01 18.26
CA GLU A 101 6.14 22.15 19.03
C GLU A 101 7.38 22.79 18.39
N ARG A 102 8.32 21.96 17.89
CA ARG A 102 9.53 22.44 17.20
C ARG A 102 9.23 23.02 15.82
N ASN A 103 8.23 22.48 15.14
CA ASN A 103 7.78 22.96 13.84
C ASN A 103 6.24 23.09 13.83
N PRO A 104 5.70 24.23 14.30
CA PRO A 104 4.25 24.46 14.36
C PRO A 104 3.52 24.37 13.01
N ALA A 105 4.24 24.56 11.90
CA ALA A 105 3.72 24.46 10.54
C ALA A 105 3.69 23.02 9.98
N LEU A 106 4.34 22.07 10.66
CA LEU A 106 4.38 20.67 10.25
C LEU A 106 2.97 20.08 10.21
N ARG A 107 2.55 19.53 9.07
CA ARG A 107 1.32 18.73 9.01
C ARG A 107 1.62 17.25 9.27
N ILE A 108 0.89 16.64 10.20
CA ILE A 108 1.16 15.29 10.68
C ILE A 108 0.05 14.34 10.25
N PHE A 109 0.41 13.35 9.43
CA PHE A 109 -0.41 12.21 9.03
C PHE A 109 0.07 10.99 9.81
N ALA A 110 -0.78 10.41 10.63
CA ALA A 110 -0.41 9.28 11.47
C ALA A 110 -1.27 8.06 11.18
N PHE A 111 -0.76 6.89 11.55
CA PHE A 111 -1.57 5.67 11.59
C PHE A 111 -1.14 4.73 12.70
N ASN A 112 -2.10 3.98 13.23
CA ASN A 112 -1.89 2.94 14.23
C ASN A 112 -2.88 1.79 13.99
N LEU A 113 -2.38 0.56 13.94
CA LEU A 113 -3.23 -0.59 13.66
C LEU A 113 -4.09 -0.97 14.86
N ILE A 114 -5.28 -1.48 14.57
CA ILE A 114 -5.98 -2.40 15.46
C ILE A 114 -5.31 -3.76 15.30
N MET A 115 -4.83 -4.33 16.41
CA MET A 115 -4.06 -5.57 16.43
C MET A 115 -4.84 -6.74 15.80
N ARG A 116 -4.23 -7.56 14.94
CA ARG A 116 -4.89 -8.74 14.37
C ARG A 116 -5.18 -9.86 15.39
N ALA A 117 -6.07 -10.77 15.03
CA ALA A 117 -6.36 -12.01 15.75
C ALA A 117 -6.56 -13.17 14.74
N PRO A 118 -5.47 -13.66 14.13
CA PRO A 118 -5.54 -14.62 13.02
C PRO A 118 -6.19 -15.95 13.44
N ALA A 119 -7.02 -16.51 12.57
CA ALA A 119 -7.76 -17.75 12.83
C ALA A 119 -6.93 -19.03 12.58
N TYR A 120 -5.66 -19.03 12.99
CA TYR A 120 -4.75 -20.17 12.91
C TYR A 120 -3.81 -20.19 14.12
N SER A 121 -3.17 -21.34 14.37
CA SER A 121 -2.20 -21.48 15.45
C SER A 121 -0.78 -21.51 14.90
N SER A 122 -0.07 -20.40 15.04
CA SER A 122 1.33 -20.22 14.67
C SER A 122 1.94 -19.12 15.53
N SER A 123 3.20 -19.28 15.92
CA SER A 123 3.97 -18.25 16.62
C SER A 123 4.98 -17.56 15.72
N ASP A 124 4.80 -17.56 14.39
CA ASP A 124 5.75 -16.92 13.46
C ASP A 124 5.87 -15.41 13.73
N GLU A 125 4.73 -14.74 13.92
CA GLU A 125 4.64 -13.31 14.22
C GLU A 125 4.02 -13.04 15.61
N GLU A 126 3.39 -14.05 16.20
CA GLU A 126 2.64 -13.96 17.45
C GLU A 126 3.48 -14.40 18.67
N PRO A 127 3.01 -14.14 19.90
CA PRO A 127 3.60 -14.74 21.11
C PRO A 127 3.66 -16.27 21.03
N ASP A 128 4.59 -16.90 21.75
CA ASP A 128 4.87 -18.33 21.61
C ASP A 128 3.65 -19.23 21.87
N TYR A 129 2.78 -18.87 22.82
CA TYR A 129 1.55 -19.60 23.14
C TYR A 129 0.55 -19.63 21.97
N TYR A 130 0.70 -18.77 20.97
CA TYR A 130 -0.22 -18.71 19.83
C TYR A 130 -0.07 -19.92 18.91
N ALA A 131 1.09 -20.61 18.95
CA ALA A 131 1.27 -21.89 18.29
C ALA A 131 0.32 -22.98 18.82
N ASP A 132 -0.10 -22.87 20.08
CA ASP A 132 -0.95 -23.88 20.74
C ASP A 132 -2.43 -23.44 20.82
N TYR A 133 -2.69 -22.14 20.96
CA TYR A 133 -4.04 -21.61 21.28
C TYR A 133 -4.55 -20.53 20.31
N GLY A 134 -3.85 -20.26 19.20
CA GLY A 134 -4.15 -19.14 18.31
C GLY A 134 -5.56 -19.19 17.71
N ALA A 135 -5.91 -20.33 17.09
CA ALA A 135 -7.22 -20.54 16.49
C ALA A 135 -8.36 -20.45 17.54
N GLU A 136 -8.14 -20.99 18.73
CA GLU A 136 -9.09 -20.96 19.85
C GLU A 136 -9.29 -19.54 20.38
N LEU A 137 -8.21 -18.75 20.51
CA LEU A 137 -8.29 -17.34 20.90
C LEU A 137 -9.11 -16.55 19.87
N ALA A 138 -8.82 -16.70 18.57
CA ALA A 138 -9.57 -16.04 17.52
C ALA A 138 -11.06 -16.42 17.54
N ARG A 139 -11.37 -17.71 17.70
CA ARG A 139 -12.75 -18.21 17.80
C ARG A 139 -13.47 -17.68 19.04
N LEU A 140 -12.79 -17.64 20.18
CA LEU A 140 -13.32 -17.09 21.43
C LEU A 140 -13.70 -15.61 21.25
N GLY A 141 -12.84 -14.81 20.62
CA GLY A 141 -13.15 -13.41 20.29
C GLY A 141 -14.33 -13.25 19.35
N ALA A 142 -14.45 -14.10 18.33
CA ALA A 142 -15.58 -14.09 17.40
C ALA A 142 -16.91 -14.40 18.11
N LEU A 143 -16.94 -15.43 18.95
CA LEU A 143 -18.13 -15.80 19.73
C LEU A 143 -18.53 -14.72 20.73
N GLN A 144 -17.57 -14.09 21.41
CA GLN A 144 -17.82 -12.98 22.32
C GLN A 144 -18.42 -11.76 21.59
N ASP A 145 -17.87 -11.42 20.43
CA ASP A 145 -18.38 -10.31 19.61
C ASP A 145 -19.79 -10.61 19.08
N GLN A 146 -20.03 -11.84 18.63
CA GLN A 146 -21.34 -12.29 18.15
C GLN A 146 -22.37 -12.26 19.29
N LEU A 147 -22.03 -12.78 20.48
CA LEU A 147 -22.89 -12.72 21.67
C LEU A 147 -23.31 -11.29 21.99
N ALA A 148 -22.38 -10.34 21.94
CA ALA A 148 -22.63 -8.94 22.25
C ALA A 148 -23.52 -8.22 21.23
N ARG A 149 -23.55 -8.68 19.96
CA ARG A 149 -24.27 -8.02 18.86
C ARG A 149 -25.62 -8.65 18.56
N ASP A 150 -25.60 -9.98 18.41
CA ASP A 150 -26.67 -10.74 17.79
C ASP A 150 -27.23 -11.82 18.75
N GLY A 151 -26.53 -12.09 19.86
CA GLY A 151 -26.76 -13.26 20.71
C GLY A 151 -26.10 -14.53 20.15
N LEU A 152 -26.15 -15.61 20.93
CA LEU A 152 -25.67 -16.94 20.53
C LEU A 152 -26.81 -17.95 20.60
N ASP A 153 -26.75 -18.97 19.74
CA ASP A 153 -27.53 -20.19 19.90
C ASP A 153 -26.92 -21.11 20.98
N GLU A 154 -27.63 -22.19 21.33
CA GLU A 154 -27.21 -23.10 22.40
C GLU A 154 -25.86 -23.77 22.10
N ASP A 155 -25.60 -24.13 20.84
CA ASP A 155 -24.35 -24.77 20.42
C ASP A 155 -23.17 -23.80 20.51
N ALA A 156 -23.32 -22.56 20.03
CA ALA A 156 -22.29 -21.54 20.11
C ALA A 156 -22.05 -21.08 21.56
N GLN A 157 -23.08 -21.06 22.40
CA GLN A 157 -22.96 -20.79 23.83
C GLN A 157 -22.14 -21.89 24.53
N ALA A 158 -22.45 -23.17 24.26
CA ALA A 158 -21.67 -24.29 24.79
C ALA A 158 -20.23 -24.29 24.27
N GLU A 159 -20.01 -23.90 23.00
CA GLU A 159 -18.68 -23.75 22.42
C GLU A 159 -17.87 -22.66 23.15
N LEU A 160 -18.48 -21.50 23.43
CA LEU A 160 -17.86 -20.39 24.15
C LEU A 160 -17.42 -20.81 25.56
N GLU A 161 -18.28 -21.51 26.30
CA GLU A 161 -17.98 -22.02 27.64
C GLU A 161 -16.82 -23.02 27.60
N ARG A 162 -16.86 -23.97 26.65
CA ARG A 162 -15.80 -24.95 26.45
C ARG A 162 -14.46 -24.29 26.12
N LEU A 163 -14.43 -23.34 25.18
CA LEU A 163 -13.19 -22.64 24.79
C LEU A 163 -12.64 -21.78 25.94
N THR A 164 -13.51 -21.15 26.72
CA THR A 164 -13.12 -20.35 27.89
C THR A 164 -12.44 -21.21 28.97
N ALA A 165 -12.90 -22.45 29.15
CA ALA A 165 -12.29 -23.42 30.06
C ALA A 165 -11.02 -24.07 29.47
N TYR A 166 -10.96 -24.25 28.15
CA TYR A 166 -9.84 -24.89 27.46
C TYR A 166 -8.60 -23.98 27.39
N VAL A 167 -8.77 -22.72 27.01
CA VAL A 167 -7.63 -21.79 26.87
C VAL A 167 -7.20 -21.30 28.26
N PRO A 168 -5.92 -21.50 28.66
CA PRO A 168 -5.44 -21.10 29.97
C PRO A 168 -5.70 -19.62 30.27
N GLU A 169 -6.10 -19.32 31.51
CA GLU A 169 -6.42 -17.95 31.92
C GLU A 169 -5.25 -16.99 31.69
N ALA A 170 -4.02 -17.40 32.01
CA ALA A 170 -2.82 -16.60 31.78
C ALA A 170 -2.64 -16.22 30.29
N VAL A 171 -2.95 -17.14 29.37
CA VAL A 171 -2.87 -16.90 27.91
C VAL A 171 -3.94 -15.89 27.48
N ARG A 172 -5.19 -16.07 27.94
CA ARG A 172 -6.29 -15.15 27.65
C ARG A 172 -6.01 -13.75 28.19
N LEU A 173 -5.52 -13.63 29.42
CA LEU A 173 -5.18 -12.36 30.06
C LEU A 173 -4.02 -11.66 29.34
N ASP A 174 -2.94 -12.37 29.02
CA ASP A 174 -1.80 -11.76 28.31
C ASP A 174 -2.20 -11.27 26.91
N PHE A 175 -2.94 -12.08 26.16
CA PHE A 175 -3.43 -11.69 24.84
C PHE A 175 -4.35 -10.47 24.90
N THR A 176 -5.32 -10.46 25.83
CA THR A 176 -6.27 -9.35 25.95
C THR A 176 -5.64 -8.08 26.55
N ASP A 177 -4.62 -8.19 27.42
CA ASP A 177 -3.93 -7.01 27.96
C ASP A 177 -3.10 -6.28 26.89
N ARG A 178 -2.41 -7.01 26.01
CA ARG A 178 -1.72 -6.41 24.84
C ARG A 178 -2.69 -5.62 23.97
N ARG A 179 -3.86 -6.19 23.66
CA ARG A 179 -4.92 -5.52 22.89
C ARG A 179 -5.49 -4.30 23.60
N ARG A 180 -5.64 -4.39 24.92
CA ARG A 180 -6.07 -3.26 25.76
C ARG A 180 -5.06 -2.11 25.68
N ILE A 181 -3.75 -2.38 25.76
CA ILE A 181 -2.70 -1.38 25.58
C ILE A 181 -2.73 -0.77 24.16
N ASN A 182 -2.84 -1.59 23.11
CA ASN A 182 -2.98 -1.09 21.74
C ASN A 182 -4.23 -0.20 21.58
N THR A 183 -5.37 -0.58 22.16
CA THR A 183 -6.60 0.23 22.18
C THR A 183 -6.37 1.56 22.90
N THR A 184 -5.61 1.56 24.00
CA THR A 184 -5.23 2.78 24.72
C THR A 184 -4.37 3.69 23.84
N VAL A 185 -3.40 3.15 23.10
CA VAL A 185 -2.59 3.93 22.14
C VAL A 185 -3.44 4.54 21.03
N ASN A 186 -4.39 3.77 20.47
CA ASN A 186 -5.37 4.30 19.52
C ASN A 186 -6.20 5.46 20.10
N ARG A 187 -6.63 5.37 21.37
CA ARG A 187 -7.34 6.47 22.05
C ARG A 187 -6.46 7.70 22.26
N MET A 188 -5.20 7.51 22.65
CA MET A 188 -4.23 8.60 22.77
C MET A 188 -3.99 9.28 21.41
N ALA A 189 -3.90 8.52 20.32
CA ALA A 189 -3.78 9.07 18.96
C ALA A 189 -5.02 9.90 18.57
N ILE A 190 -6.23 9.43 18.88
CA ILE A 190 -7.48 10.21 18.69
C ILE A 190 -7.42 11.53 19.48
N ASP A 191 -6.93 11.49 20.72
CA ASP A 191 -6.79 12.69 21.54
C ASP A 191 -5.77 13.69 20.95
N LEU A 192 -4.68 13.20 20.35
CA LEU A 192 -3.73 14.04 19.60
C LEU A 192 -4.36 14.73 18.37
N VAL A 193 -5.34 14.08 17.71
CA VAL A 193 -6.10 14.71 16.62
C VAL A 193 -6.97 15.84 17.16
N LYS A 194 -7.68 15.58 18.26
CA LYS A 194 -8.52 16.57 18.95
C LYS A 194 -7.72 17.79 19.41
N GLU A 195 -6.49 17.56 19.89
CA GLU A 195 -5.55 18.60 20.29
C GLU A 195 -4.91 19.35 19.11
N ASN A 196 -5.26 19.00 17.86
CA ASN A 196 -4.69 19.54 16.61
C ASN A 196 -3.18 19.30 16.46
N VAL A 197 -2.66 18.28 17.12
CA VAL A 197 -1.28 17.82 16.95
C VAL A 197 -1.18 16.96 15.69
N ILE A 198 -2.06 15.96 15.55
CA ILE A 198 -2.17 15.12 14.35
C ILE A 198 -3.24 15.71 13.43
N ASP A 199 -2.87 16.05 12.20
CA ASP A 199 -3.77 16.64 11.20
C ASP A 199 -4.76 15.60 10.65
N PHE A 200 -4.28 14.39 10.39
CA PHE A 200 -5.08 13.29 9.84
C PHE A 200 -4.61 11.94 10.40
N LEU A 201 -5.56 11.07 10.79
CA LEU A 201 -5.27 9.78 11.41
C LEU A 201 -5.99 8.65 10.67
N LEU A 202 -5.25 7.58 10.35
CA LEU A 202 -5.82 6.31 9.93
C LEU A 202 -5.70 5.28 11.07
N ILE A 203 -6.80 4.58 11.37
CA ILE A 203 -6.78 3.43 12.27
C ILE A 203 -7.18 2.18 11.46
N PRO A 204 -6.20 1.58 10.78
CA PRO A 204 -6.40 0.38 9.97
C PRO A 204 -6.71 -0.88 10.80
N LEU A 205 -7.41 -1.84 10.18
CA LEU A 205 -7.67 -3.16 10.77
C LEU A 205 -6.78 -4.23 10.12
N ASP A 206 -5.80 -4.72 10.88
CA ASP A 206 -4.91 -5.82 10.50
C ASP A 206 -5.65 -7.16 10.56
N ASP A 207 -5.59 -7.95 9.48
CA ASP A 207 -6.27 -9.24 9.24
C ASP A 207 -7.55 -9.46 10.05
N ASN A 208 -8.68 -9.04 9.49
CA ASN A 208 -9.94 -8.97 10.22
C ASN A 208 -11.05 -9.82 9.56
N ALA A 209 -12.18 -9.90 10.27
CA ALA A 209 -13.35 -10.65 9.88
C ALA A 209 -14.62 -9.96 10.41
N LYS A 210 -15.78 -10.42 9.93
CA LYS A 210 -17.09 -9.89 10.33
C LYS A 210 -17.29 -9.84 11.85
N TYR A 211 -16.84 -10.86 12.59
CA TYR A 211 -16.89 -10.94 14.05
C TYR A 211 -15.49 -11.15 14.61
N GLY A 212 -15.21 -10.58 15.78
CA GLY A 212 -13.95 -10.78 16.48
C GLY A 212 -13.52 -9.56 17.29
N TYR A 213 -12.34 -9.67 17.91
CA TYR A 213 -11.76 -8.59 18.72
C TYR A 213 -11.61 -7.29 17.92
N SER A 214 -11.02 -7.36 16.72
CA SER A 214 -10.78 -6.17 15.89
C SER A 214 -12.07 -5.45 15.50
N SER A 215 -13.14 -6.21 15.19
CA SER A 215 -14.46 -5.64 14.90
C SER A 215 -15.05 -4.92 16.13
N SER A 216 -14.95 -5.52 17.31
CA SER A 216 -15.42 -4.90 18.56
C SER A 216 -14.64 -3.62 18.89
N GLU A 217 -13.32 -3.66 18.78
CA GLU A 217 -12.44 -2.53 19.05
C GLU A 217 -12.69 -1.38 18.07
N GLN A 218 -12.83 -1.67 16.78
CA GLN A 218 -13.18 -0.68 15.77
C GLN A 218 -14.49 0.03 16.10
N ARG A 219 -15.55 -0.71 16.45
CA ARG A 219 -16.84 -0.08 16.80
C ARG A 219 -16.70 0.86 17.99
N ASN A 220 -15.97 0.45 19.02
CA ASN A 220 -15.70 1.28 20.20
C ASN A 220 -14.90 2.55 19.86
N LEU A 221 -13.90 2.43 18.99
CA LEU A 221 -13.10 3.58 18.53
C LEU A 221 -13.95 4.52 17.66
N LEU A 222 -14.75 4.00 16.73
CA LEU A 222 -15.63 4.79 15.89
C LEU A 222 -16.65 5.58 16.70
N LEU A 223 -17.27 4.98 17.73
CA LEU A 223 -18.17 5.68 18.65
C LEU A 223 -17.47 6.84 19.38
N ARG A 224 -16.18 6.67 19.75
CA ARG A 224 -15.39 7.74 20.34
C ARG A 224 -15.10 8.86 19.34
N VAL A 225 -14.67 8.51 18.13
CA VAL A 225 -14.41 9.48 17.04
C VAL A 225 -15.65 10.32 16.79
N GLU A 226 -16.82 9.69 16.69
CA GLU A 226 -18.08 10.41 16.47
C GLU A 226 -18.47 11.29 17.66
N LYS A 227 -18.36 10.78 18.89
CA LYS A 227 -18.62 11.57 20.10
C LYS A 227 -17.73 12.83 20.18
N LEU A 228 -16.53 12.77 19.61
CA LEU A 228 -15.59 13.90 19.58
C LEU A 228 -15.75 14.78 18.33
N GLY A 229 -16.61 14.40 17.37
CA GLY A 229 -16.83 15.13 16.13
C GLY A 229 -15.63 15.13 15.19
N LEU A 230 -14.93 13.99 15.08
CA LEU A 230 -13.66 13.87 14.33
C LEU A 230 -13.75 12.98 13.08
N LEU A 231 -14.95 12.67 12.59
CA LEU A 231 -15.16 11.78 11.43
C LEU A 231 -14.50 12.29 10.14
N ASP A 232 -14.30 13.59 10.01
CA ASP A 232 -13.65 14.24 8.85
C ASP A 232 -12.11 14.08 8.85
N ARG A 233 -11.52 13.73 10.00
CA ARG A 233 -10.07 13.66 10.20
C ARG A 233 -9.54 12.29 10.61
N ILE A 234 -10.42 11.36 10.97
CA ILE A 234 -10.05 10.02 11.43
C ILE A 234 -10.82 8.97 10.63
N HIS A 235 -10.11 8.15 9.85
CA HIS A 235 -10.73 7.06 9.09
C HIS A 235 -10.35 5.70 9.67
N LEU A 236 -11.29 4.76 9.62
CA LEU A 236 -11.11 3.38 10.06
C LEU A 236 -11.57 2.41 8.96
N TYR A 237 -10.65 1.58 8.46
CA TYR A 237 -10.92 0.62 7.39
C TYR A 237 -9.90 -0.55 7.40
N PRO A 238 -10.20 -1.69 6.75
CA PRO A 238 -9.26 -2.81 6.63
C PRO A 238 -8.01 -2.52 5.81
N GLY A 239 -6.87 -2.98 6.29
CA GLY A 239 -5.58 -2.77 5.64
C GLY A 239 -4.46 -2.77 6.66
N ALA A 240 -3.22 -2.73 6.20
CA ALA A 240 -2.06 -2.60 7.06
C ALA A 240 -0.85 -2.07 6.30
N ASP A 241 -0.41 -2.82 5.30
CA ASP A 241 0.88 -2.61 4.65
C ASP A 241 0.83 -1.46 3.62
N GLU A 242 -0.34 -1.18 3.06
CA GLU A 242 -0.52 -0.13 2.06
C GLU A 242 -0.61 1.28 2.63
N ILE A 243 -0.76 1.41 3.95
CA ILE A 243 -1.13 2.67 4.60
C ILE A 243 -0.08 3.76 4.36
N GLY A 244 1.20 3.40 4.27
CA GLY A 244 2.26 4.31 3.84
C GLY A 244 2.03 4.89 2.45
N ASN A 245 1.59 4.06 1.49
CA ASN A 245 1.27 4.47 0.13
C ASN A 245 0.03 5.40 0.12
N THR A 246 -1.02 5.03 0.85
CA THR A 246 -2.26 5.82 0.96
C THR A 246 -2.02 7.20 1.56
N LEU A 247 -1.27 7.29 2.66
CA LEU A 247 -0.95 8.58 3.29
C LEU A 247 0.00 9.41 2.44
N PHE A 248 0.92 8.79 1.70
CA PHE A 248 1.73 9.51 0.72
C PHE A 248 0.85 10.13 -0.37
N ALA A 249 -0.07 9.35 -0.97
CA ALA A 249 -0.98 9.86 -1.99
C ALA A 249 -1.84 11.02 -1.47
N ARG A 250 -2.35 10.93 -0.23
CA ARG A 250 -3.09 12.03 0.40
C ARG A 250 -2.23 13.29 0.54
N ALA A 251 -1.04 13.13 1.10
CA ALA A 251 -0.09 14.24 1.28
C ALA A 251 0.29 14.87 -0.07
N PHE A 252 0.48 14.05 -1.10
CA PHE A 252 0.73 14.48 -2.48
C PHE A 252 -0.46 15.28 -3.04
N CYS A 253 -1.68 14.76 -2.97
CA CYS A 253 -2.90 15.44 -3.39
C CYS A 253 -3.04 16.82 -2.73
N GLU A 254 -2.85 16.91 -1.41
CA GLU A 254 -2.89 18.19 -0.72
C GLU A 254 -1.78 19.15 -1.14
N LEU A 255 -0.54 18.66 -1.31
CA LEU A 255 0.58 19.47 -1.77
C LEU A 255 0.35 20.05 -3.17
N LYS A 256 -0.36 19.29 -4.01
CA LYS A 256 -0.64 19.65 -5.40
C LYS A 256 -1.97 20.39 -5.59
N GLY A 257 -2.79 20.50 -4.55
CA GLY A 257 -4.17 20.97 -4.70
C GLY A 257 -4.96 20.10 -5.69
N TYR A 258 -4.70 18.80 -5.69
CA TYR A 258 -5.26 17.83 -6.63
C TYR A 258 -6.28 16.93 -5.91
N GLN A 259 -7.39 16.66 -6.57
CA GLN A 259 -8.45 15.80 -6.06
C GLN A 259 -8.94 14.91 -7.21
N PRO A 260 -8.33 13.72 -7.41
CA PRO A 260 -8.59 12.88 -8.57
C PRO A 260 -10.00 12.29 -8.56
N GLU A 261 -10.66 12.35 -9.70
CA GLU A 261 -11.91 11.65 -9.99
C GLU A 261 -11.60 10.26 -10.59
N ILE A 262 -12.17 9.21 -9.99
CA ILE A 262 -11.87 7.82 -10.34
C ILE A 262 -13.15 7.11 -10.78
N TYR A 263 -13.15 6.54 -11.99
CA TYR A 263 -14.23 5.65 -12.44
C TYR A 263 -13.85 4.20 -12.19
N ILE A 264 -14.72 3.44 -11.52
CA ILE A 264 -14.47 2.04 -11.17
C ILE A 264 -15.21 1.11 -12.12
N ARG A 265 -14.51 0.07 -12.58
CA ARG A 265 -15.14 -1.04 -13.31
C ARG A 265 -14.71 -2.38 -12.72
N HIS A 266 -15.68 -3.21 -12.35
CA HIS A 266 -15.44 -4.54 -11.79
C HIS A 266 -15.46 -5.64 -12.87
N ALA A 267 -14.65 -6.69 -12.68
CA ALA A 267 -14.69 -7.89 -13.51
C ALA A 267 -15.89 -8.81 -13.19
N SER A 268 -16.46 -8.68 -11.98
CA SER A 268 -17.65 -9.41 -11.53
C SER A 268 -18.73 -8.43 -11.06
N THR A 269 -19.99 -8.68 -11.45
CA THR A 269 -21.15 -7.88 -11.01
C THR A 269 -21.40 -8.00 -9.50
N SER A 270 -21.15 -9.17 -8.90
CA SER A 270 -21.30 -9.37 -7.45
C SER A 270 -20.10 -8.86 -6.66
N GLY A 271 -18.96 -8.63 -7.31
CA GLY A 271 -17.71 -8.15 -6.72
C GLY A 271 -17.84 -7.00 -5.72
N PRO A 272 -18.49 -5.86 -6.03
CA PRO A 272 -18.62 -4.77 -5.07
C PRO A 272 -19.41 -5.12 -3.79
N PHE A 273 -20.19 -6.21 -3.80
CA PHE A 273 -21.00 -6.67 -2.68
C PHE A 273 -20.34 -7.81 -1.89
N SER A 274 -19.31 -8.45 -2.44
CA SER A 274 -18.59 -9.51 -1.72
C SER A 274 -17.70 -8.91 -0.63
N ILE A 275 -17.64 -9.58 0.51
CA ILE A 275 -16.68 -9.30 1.58
C ILE A 275 -15.44 -10.13 1.28
N PRO A 276 -14.30 -9.55 0.89
CA PRO A 276 -13.11 -10.32 0.56
C PRO A 276 -12.52 -11.01 1.80
N LYS A 277 -11.57 -11.93 1.57
CA LYS A 277 -10.82 -12.56 2.66
C LYS A 277 -9.98 -11.52 3.39
N TYR A 278 -9.86 -11.70 4.71
CA TYR A 278 -9.15 -10.79 5.63
C TYR A 278 -9.78 -9.39 5.80
N GLU A 279 -11.05 -9.21 5.38
CA GLU A 279 -11.79 -7.95 5.43
C GLU A 279 -13.11 -8.10 6.22
N ASP A 280 -13.67 -6.97 6.71
CA ASP A 280 -14.89 -6.92 7.53
C ASP A 280 -16.11 -6.38 6.77
N ARG A 281 -15.89 -5.86 5.56
CA ARG A 281 -16.89 -5.12 4.76
C ARG A 281 -16.81 -5.49 3.29
N SER A 282 -17.84 -5.07 2.55
CA SER A 282 -17.88 -5.30 1.12
C SER A 282 -16.76 -4.55 0.40
N LEU A 283 -16.27 -5.13 -0.70
CA LEU A 283 -15.20 -4.54 -1.52
C LEU A 283 -15.55 -3.10 -1.97
N GLY A 284 -16.82 -2.83 -2.26
CA GLY A 284 -17.28 -1.48 -2.62
C GLY A 284 -17.08 -0.45 -1.51
N GLU A 285 -17.25 -0.84 -0.24
CA GLU A 285 -16.99 0.06 0.90
C GLU A 285 -15.49 0.22 1.16
N SER A 286 -14.68 -0.82 0.98
CA SER A 286 -13.21 -0.70 1.04
C SER A 286 -12.68 0.25 -0.05
N LEU A 287 -13.21 0.18 -1.27
CA LEU A 287 -12.88 1.12 -2.36
C LEU A 287 -13.21 2.57 -1.99
N LYS A 288 -14.42 2.84 -1.48
CA LYS A 288 -14.80 4.19 -1.02
C LYS A 288 -13.85 4.70 0.06
N ALA A 289 -13.59 3.89 1.08
CA ALA A 289 -12.75 4.27 2.20
C ALA A 289 -11.31 4.59 1.77
N GLN A 290 -10.70 3.74 0.94
CA GLN A 290 -9.31 3.91 0.53
C GLN A 290 -9.11 5.01 -0.51
N ILE A 291 -10.01 5.14 -1.49
CA ILE A 291 -9.97 6.25 -2.46
C ILE A 291 -10.07 7.58 -1.72
N HIS A 292 -11.02 7.68 -0.78
CA HIS A 292 -11.19 8.90 0.01
C HIS A 292 -10.00 9.15 0.95
N ALA A 293 -9.45 8.12 1.58
CA ALA A 293 -8.26 8.22 2.41
C ALA A 293 -7.06 8.76 1.62
N ALA A 294 -6.86 8.32 0.37
CA ALA A 294 -5.82 8.77 -0.54
C ALA A 294 -6.04 10.18 -1.14
N GLY A 295 -7.20 10.80 -0.89
CA GLY A 295 -7.52 12.15 -1.36
C GLY A 295 -8.29 12.23 -2.68
N GLY A 296 -8.75 11.10 -3.23
CA GLY A 296 -9.60 11.03 -4.42
C GLY A 296 -11.09 10.89 -4.10
N PHE A 297 -11.90 10.79 -5.15
CA PHE A 297 -13.32 10.45 -5.06
C PHE A 297 -13.77 9.59 -6.25
N ILE A 298 -14.92 8.93 -6.12
CA ILE A 298 -15.47 8.07 -7.16
C ILE A 298 -16.41 8.88 -8.05
N GLY A 299 -16.16 8.88 -9.35
CA GLY A 299 -16.98 9.51 -10.37
C GLY A 299 -17.93 8.53 -11.05
N ASP A 300 -19.02 9.07 -11.63
CA ASP A 300 -20.07 8.29 -12.29
C ASP A 300 -19.74 7.97 -13.76
N HIS A 301 -18.78 8.69 -14.35
CA HIS A 301 -18.50 8.65 -15.79
C HIS A 301 -17.00 8.50 -16.09
N ALA A 302 -16.64 7.44 -16.83
CA ALA A 302 -15.27 7.22 -17.31
C ALA A 302 -14.75 8.35 -18.22
N SER A 303 -15.64 9.19 -18.77
CA SER A 303 -15.25 10.34 -19.60
C SER A 303 -14.75 11.54 -18.81
N GLU A 304 -15.10 11.64 -17.54
CA GLU A 304 -14.77 12.75 -16.65
C GLU A 304 -13.63 12.37 -15.70
N ALA A 305 -13.56 11.09 -15.33
CA ALA A 305 -12.50 10.55 -14.49
C ALA A 305 -11.07 10.80 -15.03
N ASP A 306 -10.18 11.14 -14.10
CA ASP A 306 -8.73 11.24 -14.31
C ASP A 306 -8.13 9.89 -14.71
N PHE A 307 -8.67 8.78 -14.16
CA PHE A 307 -8.34 7.43 -14.59
C PHE A 307 -9.47 6.44 -14.32
N VAL A 308 -9.42 5.31 -15.04
CA VAL A 308 -10.29 4.17 -14.82
C VAL A 308 -9.57 3.15 -13.94
N LEU A 309 -10.13 2.86 -12.78
CA LEU A 309 -9.69 1.77 -11.92
C LEU A 309 -10.44 0.49 -12.29
N MET A 310 -9.72 -0.41 -12.94
CA MET A 310 -10.18 -1.74 -13.28
C MET A 310 -9.96 -2.65 -12.07
N VAL A 311 -11.02 -3.24 -11.53
CA VAL A 311 -10.96 -4.08 -10.33
C VAL A 311 -11.32 -5.51 -10.71
N ASN A 312 -10.32 -6.40 -10.80
CA ASN A 312 -10.57 -7.82 -10.91
C ASN A 312 -11.04 -8.34 -9.55
N SER A 313 -12.35 -8.44 -9.38
CA SER A 313 -13.00 -8.69 -8.09
C SER A 313 -13.49 -10.14 -7.95
N PRO A 314 -13.46 -10.72 -6.74
CA PRO A 314 -13.96 -12.07 -6.52
C PRO A 314 -15.50 -12.07 -6.59
N PRO A 315 -16.12 -13.08 -7.22
CA PRO A 315 -17.58 -13.17 -7.31
C PRO A 315 -18.25 -13.69 -6.02
N VAL A 316 -17.44 -14.06 -5.02
CA VAL A 316 -17.83 -14.73 -3.78
C VAL A 316 -17.20 -14.05 -2.56
N GLY A 317 -17.73 -14.33 -1.37
CA GLY A 317 -17.25 -13.76 -0.11
C GLY A 317 -16.09 -14.51 0.53
N GLN A 318 -15.72 -14.06 1.74
CA GLN A 318 -14.52 -14.41 2.51
C GLN A 318 -14.22 -15.91 2.61
N HIS A 319 -15.22 -16.77 2.78
CA HIS A 319 -15.00 -18.22 2.94
C HIS A 319 -14.58 -18.92 1.64
N ASP A 320 -15.21 -18.54 0.52
CA ASP A 320 -15.04 -19.19 -0.78
C ASP A 320 -14.04 -18.48 -1.69
N MET A 321 -13.54 -17.31 -1.28
CA MET A 321 -12.52 -16.56 -2.00
C MET A 321 -11.22 -17.38 -2.07
N ALA A 322 -10.74 -17.58 -3.30
CA ALA A 322 -9.56 -18.37 -3.59
C ALA A 322 -8.26 -17.64 -3.18
N GLU A 323 -7.23 -18.43 -2.89
CA GLU A 323 -5.84 -17.96 -2.82
C GLU A 323 -5.08 -18.39 -4.07
N THR A 324 -3.90 -17.83 -4.31
CA THR A 324 -3.03 -18.26 -5.42
C THR A 324 -2.61 -19.72 -5.34
N THR A 325 -2.59 -20.31 -4.14
CA THR A 325 -2.33 -21.75 -3.93
C THR A 325 -3.55 -22.62 -4.25
N THR A 326 -4.75 -22.05 -4.41
CA THR A 326 -5.95 -22.77 -4.82
C THR A 326 -5.89 -23.05 -6.31
N ALA A 327 -5.80 -24.33 -6.69
CA ALA A 327 -5.80 -24.72 -8.10
C ALA A 327 -7.06 -24.22 -8.81
N LEU A 328 -6.91 -23.83 -10.09
CA LEU A 328 -8.01 -23.23 -10.86
C LEU A 328 -9.28 -24.10 -10.84
N ALA A 329 -9.14 -25.42 -10.99
CA ALA A 329 -10.25 -26.37 -11.01
C ALA A 329 -11.01 -26.48 -9.68
N ASP A 330 -10.38 -26.10 -8.57
CA ASP A 330 -10.94 -26.19 -7.22
C ASP A 330 -11.54 -24.85 -6.75
N ARG A 331 -11.48 -23.81 -7.59
CA ARG A 331 -12.12 -22.53 -7.28
C ARG A 331 -13.64 -22.65 -7.29
N HIS A 332 -14.29 -21.83 -6.49
CA HIS A 332 -15.76 -21.80 -6.39
C HIS A 332 -16.41 -21.65 -7.78
N ALA A 333 -17.51 -22.37 -8.02
CA ALA A 333 -18.19 -22.43 -9.32
C ALA A 333 -18.50 -21.05 -9.92
N SER A 334 -18.86 -20.07 -9.07
CA SER A 334 -19.12 -18.68 -9.49
C SER A 334 -17.92 -17.99 -10.15
N TYR A 335 -16.68 -18.43 -9.93
CA TYR A 335 -15.53 -17.92 -10.68
C TYR A 335 -15.71 -18.14 -12.19
N PHE A 336 -16.34 -19.25 -12.59
CA PHE A 336 -16.53 -19.61 -13.99
C PHE A 336 -17.81 -19.01 -14.62
N SER A 337 -18.80 -18.63 -13.81
CA SER A 337 -20.08 -18.11 -14.29
C SER A 337 -20.28 -16.61 -14.08
N GLU A 338 -19.72 -16.04 -13.01
CA GLU A 338 -19.94 -14.66 -12.55
C GLU A 338 -18.72 -13.74 -12.75
N VAL A 339 -17.72 -14.20 -13.50
CA VAL A 339 -16.54 -13.41 -13.90
C VAL A 339 -16.36 -13.51 -15.41
N ASN A 340 -16.26 -12.37 -16.10
CA ASN A 340 -16.04 -12.35 -17.54
C ASN A 340 -14.70 -11.68 -17.91
N LEU A 341 -13.61 -12.45 -17.80
CA LEU A 341 -12.25 -11.96 -18.05
C LEU A 341 -12.03 -11.46 -19.49
N ARG A 342 -12.74 -12.02 -20.48
CA ARG A 342 -12.62 -11.61 -21.89
C ARG A 342 -13.23 -10.23 -22.11
N GLU A 343 -14.43 -10.01 -21.59
CA GLU A 343 -15.08 -8.69 -21.63
C GLU A 343 -14.26 -7.67 -20.85
N PHE A 344 -13.75 -8.05 -19.69
CA PHE A 344 -12.93 -7.19 -18.85
C PHE A 344 -11.63 -6.75 -19.54
N ALA A 345 -10.92 -7.67 -20.21
CA ALA A 345 -9.74 -7.35 -21.02
C ALA A 345 -10.07 -6.48 -22.24
N GLU A 346 -11.21 -6.75 -22.92
CA GLU A 346 -11.70 -5.90 -24.01
C GLU A 346 -12.01 -4.48 -23.50
N ALA A 347 -12.62 -4.34 -22.32
CA ALA A 347 -12.87 -3.03 -21.72
C ALA A 347 -11.57 -2.25 -21.45
N ILE A 348 -10.53 -2.91 -20.93
CA ILE A 348 -9.18 -2.31 -20.78
C ILE A 348 -8.67 -1.82 -22.14
N ALA A 349 -8.75 -2.65 -23.19
CA ALA A 349 -8.32 -2.27 -24.54
C ALA A 349 -9.10 -1.06 -25.08
N ARG A 350 -10.41 -0.99 -24.81
CA ARG A 350 -11.27 0.12 -25.26
C ARG A 350 -11.01 1.41 -24.50
N TYR A 351 -10.81 1.38 -23.18
CA TYR A 351 -10.48 2.57 -22.40
C TYR A 351 -9.13 3.14 -22.84
N THR A 352 -8.12 2.29 -22.97
CA THR A 352 -6.78 2.70 -23.41
C THR A 352 -6.80 3.25 -24.85
N ALA A 353 -7.55 2.63 -25.77
CA ALA A 353 -7.74 3.14 -27.14
C ALA A 353 -8.45 4.51 -27.19
N LYS A 354 -9.28 4.83 -26.18
CA LYS A 354 -9.91 6.15 -26.02
C LYS A 354 -8.99 7.16 -25.30
N GLY A 355 -7.72 6.81 -25.06
CA GLY A 355 -6.76 7.66 -24.38
C GLY A 355 -6.98 7.78 -22.87
N ARG A 356 -7.81 6.92 -22.27
CA ARG A 356 -8.03 6.90 -20.82
C ARG A 356 -6.87 6.19 -20.14
N MET A 357 -6.38 6.77 -19.04
CA MET A 357 -5.45 6.10 -18.16
C MET A 357 -6.19 4.96 -17.45
N VAL A 358 -5.55 3.78 -17.42
CA VAL A 358 -6.08 2.59 -16.76
C VAL A 358 -5.12 2.16 -15.67
N ALA A 359 -5.67 1.89 -14.49
CA ALA A 359 -5.01 1.20 -13.39
C ALA A 359 -5.73 -0.12 -13.12
N LEU A 360 -5.02 -1.16 -12.69
CA LEU A 360 -5.57 -2.49 -12.46
C LEU A 360 -5.31 -2.96 -11.03
N ALA A 361 -6.37 -3.09 -10.23
CA ALA A 361 -6.38 -3.77 -8.95
C ALA A 361 -6.77 -5.23 -9.16
N ASP A 362 -5.87 -6.16 -8.89
CA ASP A 362 -6.15 -7.60 -8.98
C ASP A 362 -6.42 -8.17 -7.59
N VAL A 363 -7.71 -8.27 -7.25
CA VAL A 363 -8.17 -8.72 -5.92
C VAL A 363 -9.07 -9.95 -6.02
N ALA A 364 -9.04 -10.67 -7.15
CA ALA A 364 -9.87 -11.86 -7.36
C ALA A 364 -9.35 -13.06 -6.56
N THR A 365 -8.07 -13.06 -6.21
CA THR A 365 -7.40 -14.02 -5.33
C THR A 365 -6.61 -13.29 -4.26
N CYS A 366 -6.39 -13.94 -3.11
CA CYS A 366 -5.40 -13.47 -2.14
C CYS A 366 -4.00 -13.95 -2.50
N ASN A 367 -2.99 -13.27 -1.95
CA ASN A 367 -1.59 -13.66 -2.01
C ASN A 367 -1.04 -13.75 -3.44
N GLY A 368 -1.44 -12.82 -4.32
CA GLY A 368 -0.94 -12.69 -5.69
C GLY A 368 -2.05 -12.60 -6.73
N SER A 369 -1.61 -12.43 -7.97
CA SER A 369 -2.46 -12.18 -9.14
C SER A 369 -3.31 -13.35 -9.59
N ASP A 370 -4.43 -13.04 -10.26
CA ASP A 370 -5.22 -13.99 -11.02
C ASP A 370 -4.53 -14.35 -12.34
N GLU A 371 -3.80 -15.46 -12.34
CA GLU A 371 -3.02 -15.91 -13.51
C GLU A 371 -3.81 -15.95 -14.83
N PRO A 372 -5.07 -16.43 -14.89
CA PRO A 372 -5.83 -16.44 -16.14
C PRO A 372 -6.02 -15.04 -16.74
N LEU A 373 -6.32 -14.03 -15.93
CA LEU A 373 -6.42 -12.65 -16.38
C LEU A 373 -5.07 -12.14 -16.88
N MET A 374 -4.01 -12.28 -16.08
CA MET A 374 -2.71 -11.71 -16.43
C MET A 374 -2.11 -12.34 -17.70
N LYS A 375 -2.26 -13.67 -17.87
CA LYS A 375 -1.90 -14.38 -19.11
C LYS A 375 -2.74 -13.93 -20.32
N LEU A 376 -3.99 -13.50 -20.11
CA LEU A 376 -4.81 -12.94 -21.18
C LEU A 376 -4.30 -11.54 -21.58
N LEU A 377 -4.04 -10.67 -20.61
CA LEU A 377 -3.56 -9.30 -20.85
C LEU A 377 -2.19 -9.27 -21.54
N SER A 378 -1.26 -10.11 -21.09
CA SER A 378 0.05 -10.33 -21.73
C SER A 378 -0.09 -10.74 -23.20
N ARG A 379 -0.87 -11.79 -23.49
CA ARG A 379 -1.08 -12.26 -24.88
C ARG A 379 -1.76 -11.23 -25.78
N TRP A 380 -2.56 -10.33 -25.23
CA TRP A 380 -3.23 -9.27 -25.98
C TRP A 380 -2.37 -7.99 -26.12
N GLY A 381 -1.15 -7.98 -25.57
CA GLY A 381 -0.27 -6.81 -25.62
C GLY A 381 -0.83 -5.62 -24.86
N LEU A 382 -1.51 -5.88 -23.74
CA LEU A 382 -2.17 -4.84 -22.94
C LEU A 382 -1.33 -4.39 -21.74
N LEU A 383 -0.28 -5.11 -21.33
CA LEU A 383 0.50 -4.74 -20.15
C LEU A 383 1.16 -3.35 -20.28
N PRO A 384 1.74 -2.94 -21.43
CA PRO A 384 2.29 -1.59 -21.61
C PRO A 384 1.26 -0.47 -21.53
N LYS A 385 -0.03 -0.79 -21.62
CA LYS A 385 -1.13 0.20 -21.65
C LYS A 385 -1.72 0.46 -20.27
N ILE A 386 -1.35 -0.33 -19.27
CA ILE A 386 -1.76 -0.16 -17.87
C ILE A 386 -0.70 0.68 -17.18
N ALA A 387 -1.14 1.73 -16.48
CA ALA A 387 -0.24 2.71 -15.87
C ALA A 387 0.16 2.35 -14.43
N ALA A 388 -0.70 1.62 -13.72
CA ALA A 388 -0.48 1.17 -12.36
C ALA A 388 -1.14 -0.20 -12.14
N TYR A 389 -0.49 -1.06 -11.36
CA TYR A 389 -0.96 -2.42 -11.09
C TYR A 389 -0.59 -2.85 -9.68
N ALA A 390 -1.45 -3.63 -9.03
CA ALA A 390 -1.10 -4.40 -7.85
C ALA A 390 -2.01 -5.64 -7.72
N GLY A 391 -1.52 -6.66 -7.03
CA GLY A 391 -2.25 -7.88 -6.64
C GLY A 391 -1.66 -8.56 -5.39
N TRP A 392 -1.02 -7.78 -4.51
CA TRP A 392 -0.22 -8.29 -3.40
C TRP A 392 -1.06 -8.56 -2.13
N ASN A 393 -0.92 -9.76 -1.58
CA ASN A 393 -1.42 -10.21 -0.26
C ASN A 393 -2.95 -10.16 -0.05
N THR A 394 -3.52 -8.99 0.28
CA THR A 394 -4.95 -8.81 0.60
C THR A 394 -5.60 -7.79 -0.33
N SER A 395 -6.93 -7.72 -0.32
CA SER A 395 -7.65 -6.68 -1.07
C SER A 395 -7.26 -5.28 -0.59
N GLY A 396 -7.23 -5.04 0.72
CA GLY A 396 -6.80 -3.77 1.28
C GLY A 396 -5.40 -3.36 0.83
N ASN A 397 -4.43 -4.28 0.92
CA ASN A 397 -3.04 -4.01 0.53
C ASN A 397 -2.89 -3.69 -0.97
N THR A 398 -3.62 -4.43 -1.81
CA THR A 398 -3.65 -4.25 -3.27
C THR A 398 -4.22 -2.89 -3.64
N LEU A 399 -5.40 -2.57 -3.10
CA LEU A 399 -6.13 -1.34 -3.41
C LEU A 399 -5.30 -0.10 -3.07
N GLY A 400 -4.74 0.00 -1.86
CA GLY A 400 -4.04 1.23 -1.47
C GLY A 400 -2.73 1.42 -2.22
N THR A 401 -2.08 0.33 -2.64
CA THR A 401 -0.88 0.37 -3.48
C THR A 401 -1.19 0.91 -4.88
N VAL A 402 -2.15 0.31 -5.58
CA VAL A 402 -2.48 0.71 -6.97
C VAL A 402 -3.15 2.07 -7.04
N ILE A 403 -4.03 2.41 -6.08
CA ILE A 403 -4.68 3.73 -6.02
C ILE A 403 -3.63 4.82 -5.82
N ALA A 404 -2.69 4.64 -4.88
CA ALA A 404 -1.65 5.62 -4.62
C ALA A 404 -0.76 5.87 -5.85
N HIS A 405 -0.33 4.79 -6.52
CA HIS A 405 0.47 4.89 -7.73
C HIS A 405 -0.30 5.56 -8.87
N ALA A 406 -1.56 5.19 -9.09
CA ALA A 406 -2.40 5.76 -10.13
C ALA A 406 -2.69 7.26 -9.90
N ILE A 407 -2.90 7.70 -8.66
CA ILE A 407 -3.11 9.11 -8.33
C ILE A 407 -1.90 9.98 -8.72
N VAL A 408 -0.69 9.50 -8.43
CA VAL A 408 0.54 10.22 -8.79
C VAL A 408 0.66 10.31 -10.31
N GLU A 409 0.46 9.19 -11.01
CA GLU A 409 0.53 9.14 -12.47
C GLU A 409 -0.52 10.01 -13.16
N SER A 410 -1.77 10.00 -12.68
CA SER A 410 -2.86 10.74 -13.29
C SER A 410 -2.64 12.25 -13.22
N TYR A 411 -2.04 12.74 -12.13
CA TYR A 411 -1.68 14.15 -11.98
C TYR A 411 -0.76 14.64 -13.10
N TYR A 412 0.34 13.93 -13.37
CA TYR A 412 1.31 14.33 -14.39
C TYR A 412 0.80 14.14 -15.81
N ARG A 413 0.04 13.07 -16.07
CA ARG A 413 -0.62 12.90 -17.38
C ARG A 413 -1.63 14.01 -17.66
N GLY A 414 -2.45 14.38 -16.67
CA GLY A 414 -3.40 15.49 -16.78
C GLY A 414 -2.70 16.84 -16.98
N ALA A 415 -1.57 17.08 -16.30
CA ALA A 415 -0.76 18.28 -16.49
C ALA A 415 -0.21 18.40 -17.92
N ALA A 416 0.32 17.31 -18.47
CA ALA A 416 0.81 17.25 -19.85
C ALA A 416 -0.31 17.52 -20.87
N GLN A 417 -1.50 16.93 -20.66
CA GLN A 417 -2.66 17.17 -21.52
C GLN A 417 -3.13 18.63 -21.50
N ARG A 418 -3.15 19.27 -20.32
CA ARG A 418 -3.46 20.70 -20.19
C ARG A 418 -2.44 21.56 -20.93
N ALA A 419 -1.14 21.29 -20.75
CA ALA A 419 -0.07 22.03 -21.42
C ALA A 419 -0.12 21.90 -22.95
N GLY A 420 -0.35 20.69 -23.49
CA GLY A 420 -0.50 20.45 -24.93
C GLY A 420 -1.78 21.05 -25.52
N GLY A 421 -2.87 21.08 -24.74
CA GLY A 421 -4.13 21.75 -25.10
C GLY A 421 -4.03 23.27 -25.20
N LEU A 422 -3.20 23.90 -24.36
CA LEU A 422 -2.88 25.33 -24.42
C LEU A 422 -2.03 25.66 -25.65
N GLN A 423 -0.98 24.88 -25.93
CA GLN A 423 -0.12 25.08 -27.12
C GLN A 423 -0.88 24.88 -28.44
N SER A 424 -1.81 23.92 -28.50
CA SER A 424 -2.65 23.70 -29.68
C SER A 424 -3.73 24.79 -29.88
N ARG A 425 -4.23 25.40 -28.81
CA ARG A 425 -5.10 26.58 -28.88
C ARG A 425 -4.36 27.86 -29.29
N GLU A 426 -3.13 28.05 -28.85
CA GLU A 426 -2.27 29.17 -29.28
C GLU A 426 -1.85 29.02 -30.76
N ALA A 427 -1.52 27.80 -31.20
CA ALA A 427 -1.25 27.51 -32.61
C ALA A 427 -2.51 27.62 -33.51
N GLY A 428 -3.70 27.31 -32.98
CA GLY A 428 -4.98 27.50 -33.67
C GLY A 428 -5.46 28.96 -33.69
N GLY A 429 -5.10 29.76 -32.70
CA GLY A 429 -5.39 31.20 -32.62
C GLY A 429 -4.52 32.04 -33.58
N ALA A 430 -3.31 31.59 -33.89
CA ALA A 430 -2.41 32.28 -34.84
C ALA A 430 -2.82 32.13 -36.33
N ALA A 431 -3.78 31.26 -36.65
CA ALA A 431 -4.32 31.11 -38.00
C ALA A 431 -5.50 32.05 -38.29
N GLY A 432 -5.91 32.87 -37.32
CA GLY A 432 -7.14 33.65 -37.36
C GLY A 432 -6.97 35.16 -37.23
N GLU A 433 -5.82 35.76 -37.56
CA GLU A 433 -5.71 37.22 -37.60
C GLU A 433 -4.59 37.67 -38.56
N LEU A 434 -4.95 37.89 -39.83
CA LEU A 434 -4.10 38.57 -40.82
C LEU A 434 -4.86 39.79 -41.35
N GLY A 435 -4.47 40.98 -40.87
CA GLY A 435 -5.00 42.23 -41.39
C GLY A 435 -4.56 43.50 -40.64
N GLY A 436 -3.25 43.77 -40.52
CA GLY A 436 -2.80 45.04 -39.94
C GLY A 436 -1.31 45.34 -40.09
N LYS A 437 -0.94 46.02 -41.17
CA LYS A 437 0.41 46.57 -41.41
C LYS A 437 0.84 47.52 -40.28
N LYS A 438 2.11 47.48 -39.86
CA LYS A 438 2.95 48.69 -39.65
C LYS A 438 4.45 48.37 -39.57
N GLN A 439 5.21 49.28 -40.16
CA GLN A 439 6.67 49.31 -40.36
C GLN A 439 7.41 49.78 -39.09
N GLY A 440 8.68 49.36 -38.94
CA GLY A 440 9.65 49.95 -38.01
C GLY A 440 11.04 49.31 -38.13
N THR A 441 12.03 50.13 -38.47
CA THR A 441 13.46 49.87 -38.80
C THR A 441 14.35 49.38 -37.63
N PRO A 442 15.53 48.76 -37.89
CA PRO A 442 16.47 48.32 -36.87
C PRO A 442 17.61 49.33 -36.61
N SER A 443 18.15 49.32 -35.39
CA SER A 443 19.40 50.01 -35.02
C SER A 443 20.31 49.07 -34.22
N ALA A 444 21.60 49.17 -34.50
CA ALA A 444 22.71 48.32 -34.08
C ALA A 444 23.42 48.80 -32.79
N PHE A 445 24.55 48.12 -32.50
CA PHE A 445 25.61 48.32 -31.48
C PHE A 445 25.40 47.58 -30.14
N GLY A 446 26.38 46.87 -29.56
CA GLY A 446 27.79 46.69 -29.91
C GLY A 446 28.47 45.65 -28.99
N GLU A 447 29.66 45.21 -29.39
CA GLU A 447 30.57 44.29 -28.69
C GLU A 447 31.25 44.94 -27.47
N GLN A 448 31.60 44.16 -26.42
CA GLN A 448 33.00 43.84 -26.05
C GLN A 448 33.14 43.13 -24.68
N GLN A 449 33.85 41.98 -24.76
CA GLN A 449 34.84 41.33 -23.89
C GLN A 449 35.08 41.74 -22.42
N GLY A 450 35.32 40.72 -21.58
CA GLY A 450 36.48 40.67 -20.68
C GLY A 450 36.29 39.97 -19.32
N GLY A 451 37.15 38.98 -19.02
CA GLY A 451 37.62 38.72 -17.64
C GLY A 451 37.36 37.32 -17.05
N ALA A 452 38.42 36.52 -16.94
CA ALA A 452 38.47 35.20 -16.33
C ALA A 452 38.55 35.23 -14.79
N GLY A 453 38.05 34.19 -14.14
CA GLY A 453 38.29 33.90 -12.71
C GLY A 453 37.63 32.57 -12.33
N GLY A 454 38.43 31.52 -12.18
CA GLY A 454 37.94 30.18 -11.86
C GLY A 454 37.58 30.01 -10.40
N GLN A 455 36.44 29.34 -10.17
CA GLN A 455 36.17 28.50 -9.01
C GLN A 455 35.34 27.32 -9.53
N VAL A 456 35.82 26.11 -9.27
CA VAL A 456 35.14 24.86 -9.63
C VAL A 456 34.00 24.69 -8.63
N ASP A 457 32.87 25.32 -8.91
CA ASP A 457 31.60 24.88 -8.38
C ASP A 457 31.15 23.69 -9.24
N VAL A 458 30.99 22.54 -8.59
CA VAL A 458 30.21 21.43 -9.15
C VAL A 458 28.78 21.95 -9.22
N GLN A 459 28.45 22.57 -10.35
CA GLN A 459 27.09 22.94 -10.71
C GLN A 459 26.25 21.68 -10.60
N ALA A 460 25.36 21.65 -9.61
CA ALA A 460 24.14 20.88 -9.69
C ALA A 460 23.44 21.35 -10.97
N GLY A 461 23.66 20.62 -12.06
CA GLY A 461 23.08 20.94 -13.35
C GLY A 461 21.58 21.06 -13.15
N GLU A 462 21.02 22.21 -13.52
CA GLU A 462 19.60 22.38 -13.71
C GLU A 462 19.18 21.28 -14.69
N SER A 463 18.65 20.19 -14.15
CA SER A 463 17.97 19.17 -14.93
C SER A 463 16.92 19.90 -15.74
N THR A 464 17.08 19.92 -17.06
CA THR A 464 16.06 20.42 -17.97
C THR A 464 14.74 19.73 -17.61
N GLY A 465 13.60 20.43 -17.70
CA GLY A 465 12.30 19.84 -17.31
C GLY A 465 12.02 18.49 -17.99
N ALA A 466 12.59 18.27 -19.19
CA ALA A 466 12.54 16.99 -19.91
C ALA A 466 13.36 15.86 -19.25
N ALA A 467 14.54 16.15 -18.70
CA ALA A 467 15.37 15.14 -18.01
C ALA A 467 14.69 14.65 -16.73
N TRP A 468 14.12 15.58 -15.96
CA TRP A 468 13.36 15.26 -14.76
C TRP A 468 12.10 14.45 -15.08
N GLU A 469 11.31 14.85 -16.08
CA GLU A 469 10.09 14.11 -16.48
C GLU A 469 10.44 12.69 -16.95
N ALA A 470 11.55 12.52 -17.68
CA ALA A 470 12.02 11.19 -18.09
C ALA A 470 12.44 10.33 -16.89
N GLU A 471 13.12 10.89 -15.90
CA GLU A 471 13.48 10.17 -14.67
C GLU A 471 12.25 9.76 -13.86
N ARG A 472 11.31 10.68 -13.67
CA ARG A 472 10.02 10.44 -13.01
C ARG A 472 9.24 9.30 -13.69
N ALA A 473 9.11 9.37 -15.02
CA ALA A 473 8.42 8.33 -15.80
C ALA A 473 9.12 6.96 -15.67
N ARG A 474 10.46 6.92 -15.69
CA ARG A 474 11.23 5.69 -15.44
C ARG A 474 11.00 5.12 -14.04
N ASN A 475 10.96 5.97 -13.01
CA ASN A 475 10.70 5.51 -11.63
C ASN A 475 9.31 4.90 -11.49
N SER A 476 8.32 5.50 -12.16
CA SER A 476 6.96 4.97 -12.23
C SER A 476 6.88 3.64 -12.96
N GLU A 477 7.51 3.53 -14.13
CA GLU A 477 7.59 2.28 -14.89
C GLU A 477 8.30 1.19 -14.09
N SER A 478 9.39 1.52 -13.39
CA SER A 478 10.10 0.57 -12.52
C SER A 478 9.20 0.06 -11.40
N PHE A 479 8.41 0.94 -10.77
CA PHE A 479 7.46 0.52 -9.75
C PHE A 479 6.39 -0.40 -10.34
N TYR A 480 5.75 -0.02 -11.46
CA TYR A 480 4.79 -0.85 -12.18
C TYR A 480 5.33 -2.24 -12.53
N VAL A 481 6.49 -2.31 -13.17
CA VAL A 481 7.12 -3.59 -13.57
C VAL A 481 7.47 -4.43 -12.35
N SER A 482 7.90 -3.82 -11.25
CA SER A 482 8.15 -4.58 -10.02
C SER A 482 6.89 -5.20 -9.42
N ARG A 483 5.71 -4.57 -9.58
CA ARG A 483 4.43 -5.17 -9.17
C ARG A 483 4.07 -6.36 -10.05
N LEU A 484 4.35 -6.31 -11.36
CA LEU A 484 4.18 -7.48 -12.23
C LEU A 484 5.12 -8.63 -11.84
N LEU A 485 6.38 -8.33 -11.54
CA LEU A 485 7.37 -9.34 -11.16
C LEU A 485 7.08 -9.93 -9.78
N GLU A 486 6.64 -9.12 -8.82
CA GLU A 486 6.34 -9.58 -7.47
C GLU A 486 4.95 -10.20 -7.37
N ASP A 487 3.90 -9.48 -7.72
CA ASP A 487 2.53 -9.88 -7.42
C ASP A 487 2.05 -11.00 -8.37
N TRP A 488 2.49 -10.98 -9.63
CA TRP A 488 2.19 -12.05 -10.60
C TRP A 488 3.32 -13.07 -10.69
N GLY A 489 4.55 -12.62 -10.93
CA GLY A 489 5.70 -13.51 -11.07
C GLY A 489 5.99 -14.31 -9.79
N TYR A 490 6.24 -13.61 -8.69
CA TYR A 490 6.63 -14.27 -7.44
C TYR A 490 5.46 -14.88 -6.69
N GLN A 491 4.49 -14.05 -6.28
CA GLN A 491 3.41 -14.41 -5.35
C GLN A 491 2.50 -15.49 -5.93
N ALA A 492 2.13 -15.39 -7.22
CA ALA A 492 1.22 -16.34 -7.86
C ALA A 492 1.93 -17.58 -8.41
N ILE A 493 3.12 -17.44 -9.03
CA ILE A 493 3.76 -18.53 -9.78
C ILE A 493 4.98 -19.09 -9.06
N VAL A 494 6.05 -18.29 -8.91
CA VAL A 494 7.37 -18.78 -8.49
C VAL A 494 7.36 -19.29 -7.05
N ARG A 495 6.70 -18.59 -6.13
CA ARG A 495 6.61 -18.99 -4.72
C ARG A 495 5.91 -20.33 -4.57
N THR A 496 4.76 -20.50 -5.23
CA THR A 496 3.96 -21.74 -5.18
C THR A 496 4.76 -22.93 -5.72
N ASP A 497 5.44 -22.75 -6.85
CA ASP A 497 6.30 -23.79 -7.44
C ASP A 497 7.48 -24.15 -6.53
N ILE A 498 8.19 -23.16 -5.99
CA ILE A 498 9.30 -23.42 -5.05
C ILE A 498 8.81 -24.13 -3.79
N ALA A 499 7.67 -23.68 -3.24
CA ALA A 499 7.11 -24.24 -2.03
C ALA A 499 6.75 -25.72 -2.16
N TRP A 500 6.20 -26.13 -3.31
CA TRP A 500 5.77 -27.52 -3.53
C TRP A 500 6.86 -28.42 -4.09
N ASN A 501 7.77 -27.89 -4.92
CA ASN A 501 8.67 -28.73 -5.72
C ASN A 501 10.15 -28.65 -5.30
N HIS A 502 10.54 -27.66 -4.48
CA HIS A 502 11.95 -27.37 -4.25
C HIS A 502 12.36 -27.24 -2.77
N LEU A 503 11.52 -26.65 -1.90
CA LEU A 503 11.90 -26.31 -0.52
C LEU A 503 12.39 -27.52 0.29
N GLU A 504 11.61 -28.61 0.32
CA GLU A 504 11.94 -29.79 1.12
C GLU A 504 13.24 -30.44 0.65
N ALA A 505 13.43 -30.56 -0.67
CA ALA A 505 14.63 -31.15 -1.27
C ALA A 505 15.90 -30.32 -0.99
N LEU A 506 15.76 -29.00 -0.82
CA LEU A 506 16.85 -28.11 -0.45
C LEU A 506 17.13 -28.13 1.07
N GLY A 507 16.22 -28.68 1.89
CA GLY A 507 16.36 -28.73 3.35
C GLY A 507 15.83 -27.51 4.09
N GLY A 508 14.93 -26.74 3.46
CA GLY A 508 14.23 -25.61 4.08
C GLY A 508 12.73 -25.85 4.22
N ASN A 509 12.02 -24.88 4.80
CA ASN A 509 10.56 -24.88 4.86
C ASN A 509 10.02 -23.47 4.57
N TYR A 510 8.69 -23.33 4.48
CA TYR A 510 8.04 -22.08 4.10
C TYR A 510 8.36 -20.90 5.03
N PHE A 511 8.50 -21.16 6.33
CA PHE A 511 8.68 -20.16 7.38
C PHE A 511 10.15 -19.90 7.73
N ASP A 512 11.07 -20.80 7.36
CA ASP A 512 12.50 -20.64 7.55
C ASP A 512 13.30 -21.22 6.39
N VAL A 513 13.93 -20.31 5.64
CA VAL A 513 14.88 -20.60 4.56
C VAL A 513 16.31 -20.12 4.91
N SER A 514 16.60 -19.84 6.18
CA SER A 514 17.90 -19.31 6.62
C SER A 514 19.09 -20.15 6.17
N ALA A 515 18.95 -21.48 6.24
CA ALA A 515 20.02 -22.43 5.90
C ALA A 515 20.29 -22.53 4.39
N ILE A 516 19.34 -22.11 3.56
CA ILE A 516 19.35 -22.27 2.09
C ILE A 516 19.12 -20.94 1.38
N HIS A 517 19.37 -19.82 2.07
CA HIS A 517 18.97 -18.49 1.61
C HIS A 517 19.62 -18.15 0.26
N GLY A 518 20.91 -18.47 0.09
CA GLY A 518 21.62 -18.24 -1.16
C GLY A 518 21.06 -19.05 -2.33
N GLU A 519 20.79 -20.34 -2.12
CA GLU A 519 20.20 -21.24 -3.10
C GLU A 519 18.80 -20.80 -3.51
N ILE A 520 17.97 -20.42 -2.54
CA ILE A 520 16.60 -19.94 -2.80
C ILE A 520 16.62 -18.60 -3.52
N SER A 521 17.45 -17.64 -3.09
CA SER A 521 17.59 -16.35 -3.77
C SER A 521 18.01 -16.52 -5.23
N ALA A 522 18.98 -17.40 -5.51
CA ALA A 522 19.42 -17.70 -6.87
C ALA A 522 18.31 -18.37 -7.71
N LEU A 523 17.55 -19.30 -7.10
CA LEU A 523 16.45 -19.98 -7.76
C LEU A 523 15.29 -19.03 -8.09
N VAL A 524 14.93 -18.15 -7.15
CA VAL A 524 13.91 -17.12 -7.34
C VAL A 524 14.33 -16.17 -8.46
N LEU A 525 15.58 -15.68 -8.46
CA LEU A 525 16.10 -14.83 -9.53
C LEU A 525 15.99 -15.51 -10.91
N ALA A 526 16.42 -16.77 -11.02
CA ALA A 526 16.36 -17.52 -12.26
C ALA A 526 14.92 -17.70 -12.76
N LYS A 527 13.98 -18.07 -11.86
CA LYS A 527 12.58 -18.28 -12.22
C LYS A 527 11.85 -16.97 -12.55
N LEU A 528 12.15 -15.86 -11.86
CA LEU A 528 11.60 -14.54 -12.20
C LEU A 528 12.11 -14.02 -13.54
N THR A 529 13.38 -14.27 -13.86
CA THR A 529 13.96 -13.96 -15.18
C THR A 529 13.23 -14.73 -16.28
N ALA A 530 13.07 -16.05 -16.11
CA ALA A 530 12.31 -16.87 -17.06
C ALA A 530 10.83 -16.46 -17.17
N PHE A 531 10.22 -16.04 -16.06
CA PHE A 531 8.87 -15.49 -16.05
C PHE A 531 8.78 -14.21 -16.91
N ALA A 532 9.72 -13.27 -16.74
CA ALA A 532 9.76 -12.04 -17.53
C ALA A 532 9.92 -12.33 -19.03
N GLU A 533 10.85 -13.24 -19.38
CA GLU A 533 11.03 -13.73 -20.75
C GLU A 533 9.80 -14.46 -21.31
N THR A 534 8.96 -15.05 -20.48
CA THR A 534 7.77 -15.75 -20.98
C THR A 534 6.58 -14.82 -21.14
N TYR A 535 6.36 -13.93 -20.18
CA TYR A 535 5.08 -13.25 -20.01
C TYR A 535 5.14 -11.72 -20.17
N LEU A 536 6.32 -11.10 -20.10
CA LEU A 536 6.47 -9.65 -20.21
C LEU A 536 7.07 -9.22 -21.55
N GLN A 537 6.89 -10.04 -22.60
CA GLN A 537 7.43 -9.79 -23.94
C GLN A 537 6.95 -8.47 -24.56
N ASP A 538 5.72 -8.05 -24.26
CA ASP A 538 5.16 -6.77 -24.73
C ASP A 538 5.80 -5.55 -24.05
N LEU A 539 6.52 -5.74 -22.94
CA LEU A 539 7.28 -4.69 -22.25
C LEU A 539 8.79 -4.70 -22.54
N ASP A 540 9.25 -5.62 -23.40
CA ASP A 540 10.65 -5.93 -23.70
C ASP A 540 11.45 -6.32 -22.43
N PRO A 541 11.51 -7.62 -22.09
CA PRO A 541 12.16 -8.09 -20.86
C PRO A 541 13.66 -7.84 -20.83
N SER A 542 14.31 -7.57 -21.98
CA SER A 542 15.74 -7.24 -22.01
C SER A 542 16.07 -5.91 -21.33
N ARG A 543 15.05 -5.07 -21.09
CA ARG A 543 15.15 -3.80 -20.36
C ARG A 543 15.21 -4.01 -18.85
N PHE A 544 14.89 -5.20 -18.34
CA PHE A 544 14.76 -5.46 -16.91
C PHE A 544 16.00 -6.16 -16.38
N LEU A 545 16.75 -5.48 -15.52
CA LEU A 545 17.88 -6.07 -14.82
C LEU A 545 17.48 -6.27 -13.35
N LEU A 546 17.29 -7.54 -13.00
CA LEU A 546 16.97 -8.01 -11.65
C LEU A 546 18.23 -8.41 -10.92
N ASP A 547 18.42 -7.87 -9.72
CA ASP A 547 19.55 -8.13 -8.85
C ASP A 547 19.13 -8.15 -7.36
N ASN A 548 20.05 -8.57 -6.50
CA ASN A 548 19.90 -8.53 -5.03
C ASN A 548 18.59 -9.13 -4.50
N VAL A 549 18.20 -10.31 -5.03
CA VAL A 549 17.03 -11.04 -4.53
C VAL A 549 17.26 -11.49 -3.09
N GLU A 550 16.37 -11.09 -2.20
CA GLU A 550 16.34 -11.46 -0.80
C GLU A 550 14.96 -12.00 -0.39
N MET A 551 14.96 -12.88 0.61
CA MET A 551 13.75 -13.37 1.29
C MET A 551 13.60 -12.61 2.62
N PRO A 552 12.76 -11.54 2.70
CA PRO A 552 12.50 -10.83 3.95
C PRO A 552 12.06 -11.80 5.05
N TRP A 553 12.52 -11.55 6.28
CA TRP A 553 12.29 -12.42 7.43
C TRP A 553 12.74 -13.87 7.26
N ARG A 554 13.53 -14.14 6.22
CA ARG A 554 14.04 -15.48 5.88
C ARG A 554 12.92 -16.49 5.70
N ARG A 555 11.80 -16.07 5.11
CA ARG A 555 10.65 -16.90 4.75
C ARG A 555 10.24 -16.69 3.30
N MET A 556 9.41 -17.59 2.78
CA MET A 556 8.97 -17.55 1.39
C MET A 556 7.82 -16.57 1.11
N PHE A 557 7.24 -15.94 2.13
CA PHE A 557 6.02 -15.15 1.93
C PHE A 557 6.27 -13.87 1.10
N GLU A 558 7.28 -13.07 1.44
CA GLU A 558 7.70 -11.88 0.71
C GLU A 558 8.94 -12.12 -0.16
N VAL A 559 9.21 -11.22 -1.11
CA VAL A 559 10.49 -11.13 -1.83
C VAL A 559 10.95 -9.67 -1.86
N GLY A 560 12.24 -9.45 -1.66
CA GLY A 560 12.91 -8.19 -1.97
C GLY A 560 13.82 -8.39 -3.18
N PHE A 561 13.92 -7.38 -4.04
CA PHE A 561 14.87 -7.36 -5.16
C PHE A 561 15.13 -5.92 -5.60
N GLU A 562 16.27 -5.71 -6.25
CA GLU A 562 16.55 -4.51 -7.00
C GLU A 562 16.13 -4.71 -8.45
N LEU A 563 15.56 -3.65 -9.04
CA LEU A 563 15.11 -3.63 -10.43
C LEU A 563 15.62 -2.36 -11.09
N ARG A 564 16.47 -2.52 -12.09
CA ARG A 564 16.96 -1.43 -12.94
C ARG A 564 16.36 -1.56 -14.33
N LEU A 565 15.88 -0.44 -14.86
CA LEU A 565 15.42 -0.33 -16.24
C LEU A 565 16.59 0.17 -17.10
N ALA A 566 16.88 -0.52 -18.21
CA ALA A 566 17.92 -0.16 -19.17
C ALA A 566 17.55 1.04 -20.05
#